data_AF-A0A0G3IHF5-F1
#
_entry.id   AF-A0A0G3IHF5-F1
#
_cell.length_a   1.000
_cell.length_b   1.000
_cell.length_c   1.000
_cell.angle_alpha   90.00
_cell.angle_beta   90.00
_cell.angle_gamma   90.00
#
_symmetry.space_group_name_H-M   'P 1'
#
loop_
_entity.id
_entity.type
_entity.pdbx_description
1 polymer ?
#
loop_
_entity_poly.entity_id
_entity_poly.type
_entity_poly.pdbx_seq_one_letter_code
_entity_poly.pdbx_strand_id
1 'polypeptide(L)'
;MVHVRVDENIKVQPAETLAAMGLTASDAIRVFLPRVVADQEPPFALKAPHATTRAALAEADELIKSRRARFATADALLNALEEASRK
;
A
#
# COMPACT_ATOMS: atom_id res chain seq x y z
N MET A 1 -20.96 15.18 6.91
CA MET A 1 -20.24 16.12 6.03
C MET A 1 -18.75 15.80 6.14
N VAL A 2 -18.04 15.63 5.03
CA VAL A 2 -16.61 15.29 5.04
C VAL A 2 -15.82 16.56 4.69
N HIS A 3 -14.93 17.00 5.56
CA HIS A 3 -14.03 18.12 5.29
C HIS A 3 -12.64 17.59 4.94
N VAL A 4 -12.23 17.73 3.69
CA VAL A 4 -10.90 17.29 3.22
C VAL A 4 -10.05 18.53 2.94
N ARG A 5 -8.86 18.59 3.55
CA ARG A 5 -7.86 19.59 3.20
C ARG A 5 -7.09 19.09 1.98
N VAL A 6 -7.12 19.89 0.92
CA VAL A 6 -6.40 19.63 -0.33
C VAL A 6 -5.62 20.90 -0.66
N ASP A 7 -4.40 20.74 -1.13
CA ASP A 7 -3.58 21.84 -1.64
C ASP A 7 -4.33 22.61 -2.73
N GLU A 8 -4.24 23.95 -2.74
CA GLU A 8 -4.95 24.78 -3.71
C GLU A 8 -4.54 24.49 -5.15
N ASN A 9 -3.27 24.15 -5.38
CA ASN A 9 -2.77 23.81 -6.71
C ASN A 9 -3.34 22.46 -7.20
N ILE A 10 -3.65 21.55 -6.27
CA ILE A 10 -4.23 20.23 -6.55
C ILE A 10 -5.76 20.30 -6.62
N LYS A 11 -6.41 21.41 -6.23
CA LYS A 11 -7.89 21.51 -6.28
C LYS A 11 -8.44 21.78 -7.68
N VAL A 12 -7.73 22.57 -8.49
CA VAL A 12 -8.27 23.08 -9.75
C VAL A 12 -8.35 21.97 -10.82
N GLN A 13 -7.23 21.27 -11.06
CA GLN A 13 -7.18 20.25 -12.13
C GLN A 13 -8.15 19.07 -11.95
N PRO A 14 -8.30 18.47 -10.75
CA PRO A 14 -9.24 17.37 -10.56
C PRO A 14 -10.69 17.83 -10.65
N ALA A 15 -11.01 19.04 -10.19
CA ALA A 15 -12.37 19.57 -10.26
C ALA A 15 -12.80 19.78 -11.73
N GLU A 16 -11.92 20.34 -12.57
CA GLU A 16 -12.18 20.49 -14.01
C GLU A 16 -12.33 19.13 -14.71
N THR A 17 -11.45 18.17 -14.38
CA THR A 17 -11.49 16.81 -14.95
C THR A 17 -12.79 16.09 -14.58
N LEU A 18 -13.18 16.15 -13.30
CA LEU A 18 -14.42 15.54 -12.84
C LEU A 18 -15.65 16.23 -13.45
N ALA A 19 -15.64 17.55 -13.58
CA ALA A 19 -16.72 18.29 -14.23
C ALA A 19 -16.87 17.92 -15.72
N ALA A 20 -15.77 17.68 -16.44
CA ALA A 20 -15.80 17.17 -17.81
C ALA A 20 -16.41 15.76 -17.91
N MET A 21 -16.34 14.98 -16.83
CA MET A 21 -17.03 13.68 -16.70
C MET A 21 -18.46 13.79 -16.14
N GLY A 22 -18.95 15.01 -15.86
CA GLY A 22 -20.27 15.24 -15.28
C GLY A 22 -20.37 14.91 -13.78
N LEU A 23 -19.24 14.83 -13.08
CA LEU A 23 -19.16 14.46 -11.66
C LEU A 23 -18.72 15.65 -10.81
N THR A 24 -19.24 15.74 -9.59
CA THR A 24 -18.67 16.62 -8.56
C THR A 24 -17.61 15.88 -7.74
N ALA A 25 -16.76 16.63 -7.02
CA ALA A 25 -15.83 16.02 -6.06
C ALA A 25 -16.55 15.18 -4.99
N SER A 26 -17.76 15.59 -4.59
CA SER A 26 -18.58 14.82 -3.65
C SER A 26 -19.04 13.49 -4.25
N ASP A 27 -19.37 13.46 -5.54
CA ASP A 27 -19.79 12.22 -6.22
C ASP A 27 -18.62 11.26 -6.38
N ALA A 28 -17.43 11.77 -6.72
CA ALA A 28 -16.21 10.97 -6.76
C ALA A 28 -15.89 10.32 -5.40
N ILE A 29 -15.97 11.09 -4.30
CA ILE A 29 -15.73 10.56 -2.95
C ILE A 29 -16.80 9.53 -2.56
N ARG A 30 -18.07 9.75 -2.93
CA ARG A 30 -19.17 8.81 -2.67
C ARG A 30 -19.02 7.48 -3.39
N VAL A 31 -18.40 7.46 -4.57
CA VAL A 31 -18.12 6.21 -5.30
C VAL A 31 -16.83 5.54 -4.77
N PHE A 32 -15.83 6.34 -4.39
CA PHE A 32 -14.57 5.84 -3.87
C PHE A 32 -14.71 5.04 -2.58
N LEU A 33 -15.40 5.58 -1.56
CA LEU A 33 -15.46 4.95 -0.24
C LEU A 33 -16.13 3.57 -0.23
N PRO A 34 -17.29 3.35 -0.88
CA PRO A 34 -17.89 2.03 -0.98
C PRO A 34 -17.00 1.02 -1.69
N ARG A 35 -16.26 1.45 -2.72
CA ARG A 35 -15.34 0.57 -3.45
C ARG A 35 -14.19 0.10 -2.56
N VAL A 36 -13.63 1.00 -1.75
CA VAL A 36 -12.60 0.65 -0.75
C VAL A 36 -13.14 -0.34 0.28
N VAL A 37 -14.39 -0.13 0.75
CA VAL A 37 -15.02 -1.05 1.72
C VAL A 37 -15.28 -2.42 1.11
N ALA A 38 -15.75 -2.47 -0.14
CA ALA A 38 -16.10 -3.72 -0.82
C ALA A 38 -14.88 -4.56 -1.14
N ASP A 39 -13.81 -3.94 -1.65
CA ASP A 39 -12.62 -4.67 -2.11
C ASP A 39 -11.55 -4.80 -1.00
N GLN A 40 -11.70 -4.08 0.12
CA GLN A 40 -10.68 -3.95 1.18
C GLN A 40 -9.32 -3.46 0.68
N GLU A 41 -9.30 -2.77 -0.47
CA GLU A 41 -8.12 -2.20 -1.10
C GLU A 41 -8.43 -0.85 -1.74
N PRO A 42 -7.43 0.01 -1.96
CA PRO A 42 -7.60 1.19 -2.80
C PRO A 42 -8.05 0.78 -4.22
N PRO A 43 -9.00 1.48 -4.84
CA PRO A 43 -9.56 1.13 -6.16
C PRO A 43 -8.58 1.37 -7.33
N PHE A 44 -7.29 1.55 -7.04
CA PHE A 44 -6.23 1.70 -8.00
C PHE A 44 -5.02 0.89 -7.53
N ALA A 45 -4.31 0.32 -8.50
CA ALA A 45 -3.12 -0.48 -8.21
C ALA A 45 -2.03 0.38 -7.54
N LEU A 46 -1.67 0.04 -6.31
CA LEU A 46 -0.52 0.61 -5.62
C LEU A 46 0.77 0.06 -6.24
N LYS A 47 1.40 0.87 -7.11
CA LYS A 47 2.62 0.47 -7.84
C LYS A 47 3.90 0.58 -7.01
N ALA A 48 3.89 1.34 -5.92
CA ALA A 48 5.07 1.61 -5.10
C ALA A 48 4.87 1.04 -3.68
N PRO A 49 5.73 0.10 -3.23
CA PRO A 49 5.72 -0.36 -1.84
C PRO A 49 6.01 0.80 -0.89
N HIS A 50 5.42 0.78 0.31
CA HIS A 50 5.69 1.82 1.31
C HIS A 50 7.12 1.71 1.86
N ALA A 51 7.59 2.75 2.56
CA ALA A 51 8.97 2.84 3.03
C ALA A 51 9.43 1.61 3.84
N THR A 52 8.59 1.13 4.75
CA THR A 52 8.85 -0.08 5.54
C THR A 52 8.97 -1.33 4.66
N THR A 53 8.08 -1.53 3.69
CA THR A 53 8.20 -2.68 2.77
C THR A 53 9.47 -2.60 1.94
N ARG A 54 9.85 -1.41 1.48
CA ARG A 54 11.12 -1.23 0.75
C ARG A 54 12.33 -1.56 1.60
N ALA A 55 12.32 -1.18 2.88
CA ALA A 55 13.38 -1.54 3.82
C ALA A 55 13.43 -3.06 4.05
N ALA A 56 12.28 -3.70 4.28
CA ALA A 56 12.20 -5.15 4.45
C ALA A 56 12.66 -5.93 3.20
N LEU A 57 12.34 -5.44 2.00
CA LEU A 57 12.83 -6.02 0.74
C LEU A 57 14.35 -5.90 0.60
N ALA A 58 14.93 -4.74 0.96
CA ALA A 58 16.38 -4.56 0.94
C ALA A 58 17.08 -5.47 1.95
N GLU A 59 16.51 -5.65 3.14
CA GLU A 59 17.00 -6.61 4.14
C GLU A 59 16.94 -8.05 3.60
N ALA A 60 15.83 -8.44 2.97
CA ALA A 60 15.66 -9.75 2.37
C ALA A 60 16.72 -10.01 1.27
N ASP A 61 17.03 -9.02 0.43
CA ASP A 61 18.07 -9.12 -0.59
C ASP A 61 19.46 -9.41 0.04
N GLU A 62 19.81 -8.76 1.14
CA GLU A 62 21.06 -9.01 1.86
C GLU A 62 21.11 -10.39 2.53
N LEU A 63 19.98 -10.87 3.08
CA LEU A 63 19.86 -12.22 3.62
C LEU A 63 20.04 -13.30 2.53
N ILE A 64 19.51 -13.05 1.33
CA ILE A 64 19.67 -13.93 0.16
C ILE A 64 21.14 -13.95 -0.30
N LYS A 65 21.77 -12.77 -0.44
CA LYS A 65 23.20 -12.65 -0.85
C LYS A 65 24.13 -13.36 0.13
N SER A 66 23.88 -13.22 1.42
CA SER A 66 24.67 -13.86 2.48
C SER A 66 24.38 -15.36 2.65
N ARG A 67 23.47 -15.94 1.85
CA ARG A 67 23.00 -17.33 1.91
C ARG A 67 22.46 -17.76 3.28
N ARG A 68 22.11 -16.81 4.16
CA ARG A 68 21.62 -17.09 5.52
C ARG A 68 20.16 -17.54 5.58
N ALA A 69 19.43 -17.43 4.48
CA ALA A 69 17.99 -17.70 4.41
C ALA A 69 17.61 -19.05 3.77
N ARG A 70 18.55 -20.00 3.66
CA ARG A 70 18.25 -21.32 3.06
C ARG A 70 18.01 -22.37 4.14
N PHE A 71 16.85 -23.01 4.07
CA PHE A 71 16.46 -24.09 4.97
C PHE A 71 16.09 -25.32 4.14
N ALA A 72 16.44 -26.51 4.64
CA ALA A 72 16.17 -27.78 3.94
C ALA A 72 14.70 -28.25 4.12
N THR A 73 14.03 -27.80 5.18
CA THR A 73 12.64 -28.18 5.51
C THR A 73 11.86 -26.97 6.03
N ALA A 74 10.53 -27.03 5.95
CA ALA A 74 9.65 -26.00 6.50
C ALA A 74 9.81 -25.86 8.02
N ASP A 75 9.97 -26.97 8.75
CA ASP A 75 10.18 -26.94 10.21
C ASP A 75 11.48 -26.20 10.59
N ALA A 76 12.57 -26.40 9.83
CA ALA A 76 13.83 -25.70 10.07
C ALA A 76 13.70 -24.18 9.87
N LEU A 77 12.90 -23.74 8.90
CA LEU A 77 12.59 -22.33 8.69
C LEU A 77 11.77 -21.76 9.86
N LEU A 78 10.67 -22.42 10.24
CA LEU A 78 9.78 -21.94 11.30
C LEU A 78 10.51 -21.84 12.65
N ASN A 79 11.30 -22.84 13.01
CA ASN A 79 12.12 -22.81 14.24
C ASN A 79 13.10 -21.63 14.24
N ALA A 80 13.78 -21.35 13.13
CA ALA A 80 14.70 -20.24 13.03
C ALA A 80 14.00 -18.86 13.14
N LEU A 81 12.78 -18.73 12.61
CA LEU A 81 11.97 -17.51 12.76
C LEU A 81 11.50 -17.30 14.20
N GLU A 82 11.09 -18.37 14.90
CA GLU A 82 10.72 -18.30 16.32
C GLU A 82 11.90 -17.89 17.21
N GLU A 83 13.09 -18.45 16.96
CA GLU A 83 14.32 -18.06 17.68
C GLU A 83 14.72 -16.61 17.41
N ALA A 84 14.60 -16.14 16.16
CA ALA A 84 14.91 -14.77 15.78
C ALA A 84 13.93 -13.74 16.38
N SER A 85 12.64 -14.10 16.51
CA SER A 85 11.59 -13.25 17.10
C SER A 85 11.72 -13.08 18.62
N ARG A 86 12.41 -14.01 19.30
CA ARG A 86 12.64 -13.95 20.75
C ARG A 86 13.83 -13.08 21.18
N LYS A 87 14.63 -12.56 20.24
CA LYS A 87 15.76 -11.66 20.48
C LYS A 87 15.35 -10.20 20.29
#